data_AF-A0A0M8W1U2-F1
#
_entry.id   AF-A0A0M8W1U2-F1
#
_cell.length_a   1.000
_cell.length_b   1.000
_cell.length_c   1.000
_cell.angle_alpha   90.00
_cell.angle_beta   90.00
_cell.angle_gamma   90.00
#
_symmetry.space_group_name_H-M   'P 1'
#
loop_
_entity.id
_entity.type
_entity.pdbx_description
1 polymer ?
#
loop_
_entity_poly.entity_id
_entity_poly.type
_entity_poly.pdbx_seq_one_letter_code
_entity_poly.pdbx_strand_id
1 'polypeptide(L)'
;MAPSERELLALLLTDLPGLHAQLDHVEVRAPWYDGSASLDLDTSGPAADVPDGVLPVSAEVHSNGEYIGELLLWVANGRLSAIEYAWVTDEPPHTLPPATAVTTQR
;
A
#
# COMPACT_ATOMS: atom_id res chain seq x y z
N MET A 1 -8.07 -10.27 -0.44
CA MET A 1 -6.82 -9.71 0.09
C MET A 1 -6.30 -10.60 1.21
N ALA A 2 -4.99 -10.85 1.27
CA ALA A 2 -4.35 -11.60 2.35
C ALA A 2 -4.37 -10.79 3.67
N PRO A 3 -4.36 -11.44 4.84
CA PRO A 3 -4.37 -10.73 6.13
C PRO A 3 -3.23 -9.71 6.29
N SER A 4 -2.01 -10.05 5.85
CA SER A 4 -0.84 -9.17 5.93
C SER A 4 -0.98 -7.91 5.05
N GLU A 5 -1.58 -8.04 3.86
CA GLU A 5 -1.85 -6.91 2.97
C GLU A 5 -2.88 -5.96 3.60
N ARG A 6 -3.92 -6.53 4.24
CA ARG A 6 -4.95 -5.74 4.93
C ARG A 6 -4.39 -5.01 6.15
N GLU A 7 -3.54 -5.67 6.94
CA GLU A 7 -2.85 -5.05 8.08
C GLU A 7 -1.93 -3.93 7.64
N LEU A 8 -1.21 -4.12 6.54
CA LEU A 8 -0.34 -3.10 5.97
C LEU A 8 -1.14 -1.88 5.51
N LEU A 9 -2.22 -2.08 4.76
CA LEU A 9 -3.09 -0.96 4.35
C LEU A 9 -3.71 -0.24 5.56
N ALA A 10 -4.12 -0.97 6.60
CA ALA A 10 -4.63 -0.36 7.82
C ALA A 10 -3.60 0.54 8.50
N LEU A 11 -2.33 0.09 8.58
CA LEU A 11 -1.23 0.90 9.10
C LEU A 11 -1.08 2.21 8.30
N LEU A 12 -1.01 2.10 6.97
CA LEU A 12 -0.77 3.24 6.08
C LEU A 12 -1.93 4.26 6.06
N LEU A 13 -3.14 3.82 6.35
CA LEU A 13 -4.36 4.64 6.28
C LEU A 13 -4.82 5.16 7.65
N THR A 14 -4.02 5.00 8.70
CA THR A 14 -4.37 5.38 10.09
C THR A 14 -4.94 6.80 10.19
N ASP A 15 -4.34 7.76 9.49
CA ASP A 15 -4.73 9.18 9.52
C ASP A 15 -5.64 9.60 8.35
N LEU A 16 -6.15 8.63 7.58
CA LEU A 16 -6.97 8.83 6.38
C LEU A 16 -8.31 8.11 6.52
N PRO A 17 -9.21 8.56 7.43
CA PRO A 17 -10.41 7.82 7.81
C PRO A 17 -11.35 7.50 6.64
N GLY A 18 -11.43 8.38 5.63
CA GLY A 18 -12.24 8.15 4.43
C GLY A 18 -11.75 6.96 3.60
N LEU A 19 -10.44 6.79 3.48
CA LEU A 19 -9.82 5.65 2.78
C LEU A 19 -9.74 4.41 3.68
N HIS A 20 -9.49 4.58 4.98
CA HIS A 20 -9.51 3.49 5.95
C HIS A 20 -10.88 2.79 5.99
N ALA A 21 -11.98 3.53 5.81
CA ALA A 21 -13.32 2.96 5.70
C ALA A 21 -13.52 2.06 4.46
N GLN A 22 -12.60 2.09 3.49
CA GLN A 22 -12.68 1.26 2.29
C GLN A 22 -12.08 -0.14 2.49
N LEU A 23 -11.34 -0.41 3.58
CA LEU A 23 -10.57 -1.65 3.77
C LEU A 23 -11.39 -2.95 3.61
N ASP A 24 -12.67 -2.94 3.99
CA ASP A 24 -13.56 -4.11 3.85
C ASP A 24 -14.13 -4.27 2.43
N HIS A 25 -13.75 -3.39 1.51
CA HIS A 25 -14.22 -3.33 0.14
C HIS A 25 -13.08 -3.39 -0.89
N VAL A 26 -11.85 -3.62 -0.45
CA VAL A 26 -10.67 -3.74 -1.31
C VAL A 26 -10.42 -5.19 -1.70
N GLU A 27 -10.30 -5.43 -3.00
CA GLU A 27 -9.86 -6.69 -3.58
C GLU A 27 -8.54 -6.50 -4.34
N VAL A 28 -7.67 -7.50 -4.29
CA VAL A 28 -6.45 -7.51 -5.11
C VAL A 28 -6.86 -7.95 -6.51
N ARG A 29 -6.64 -7.09 -7.50
CA ARG A 29 -6.96 -7.38 -8.89
C ARG A 29 -5.87 -8.21 -9.56
N ALA A 30 -4.62 -7.76 -9.45
CA ALA A 30 -3.46 -8.40 -10.04
C ALA A 30 -2.16 -7.81 -9.48
N PRO A 31 -1.04 -8.55 -9.48
CA PRO A 31 0.27 -7.92 -9.41
C PRO A 31 0.56 -7.13 -10.70
N TRP A 32 1.41 -6.10 -10.61
CA TRP A 32 1.75 -5.27 -11.79
C TRP A 32 2.43 -6.04 -12.92
N TYR A 33 3.17 -7.09 -12.58
CA TYR A 33 3.73 -8.07 -13.49
C TYR A 33 3.93 -9.40 -12.73
N ASP A 34 4.26 -10.49 -13.45
CA ASP A 34 4.48 -11.79 -12.82
C ASP A 34 5.62 -11.73 -11.80
N GLY A 35 5.33 -12.06 -10.55
CA GLY A 35 6.26 -11.95 -9.43
C GLY A 35 6.47 -10.55 -8.85
N SER A 36 5.68 -9.53 -9.24
CA SER A 36 5.72 -8.20 -8.60
C SER A 36 5.13 -8.21 -7.19
N ALA A 37 5.78 -7.54 -6.25
CA ALA A 37 5.18 -7.21 -4.95
C ALA A 37 4.10 -6.12 -5.03
N SER A 38 4.18 -5.21 -6.01
CA SER A 38 3.19 -4.15 -6.23
C SER A 38 1.89 -4.74 -6.78
N LEU A 39 0.77 -4.26 -6.28
CA LEU A 39 -0.58 -4.79 -6.54
C LEU A 39 -1.52 -3.69 -7.05
N ASP A 40 -2.25 -4.01 -8.11
CA ASP A 40 -3.46 -3.30 -8.48
C ASP A 40 -4.61 -3.71 -7.54
N LEU A 41 -5.36 -2.72 -7.10
CA LEU A 41 -6.49 -2.87 -6.20
C LEU A 41 -7.79 -2.49 -6.91
N ASP A 42 -8.83 -3.29 -6.70
CA ASP A 42 -10.20 -2.93 -7.05
C ASP A 42 -10.96 -2.65 -5.76
N THR A 43 -11.43 -1.41 -5.60
CA THR A 43 -12.03 -0.95 -4.35
C THR A 43 -13.47 -0.53 -4.58
N SER A 44 -14.39 -1.39 -4.14
CA SER A 44 -15.80 -1.03 -4.00
C SER A 44 -16.00 -0.17 -2.73
N GLY A 45 -17.18 0.38 -2.44
CA GLY A 45 -17.41 1.20 -1.23
C GLY A 45 -17.54 2.71 -1.49
N PRO A 46 -17.52 3.60 -0.48
CA PRO A 46 -17.65 5.05 -0.69
C PRO A 46 -16.34 5.68 -1.18
N ALA A 47 -16.42 6.63 -2.11
CA ALA A 47 -15.27 7.45 -2.50
C ALA A 47 -14.94 8.45 -1.38
N ALA A 48 -13.65 8.59 -1.07
CA ALA A 48 -13.14 9.60 -0.15
C ALA A 48 -12.88 10.91 -0.89
N ASP A 49 -12.97 12.04 -0.17
CA ASP A 49 -12.62 13.38 -0.68
C ASP A 49 -11.11 13.58 -0.60
N VAL A 50 -10.40 12.90 -1.51
CA VAL A 50 -8.94 12.97 -1.66
C VAL A 50 -8.61 13.10 -3.15
N PRO A 51 -7.54 13.82 -3.52
CA PRO A 51 -7.11 13.92 -4.90
C PRO A 51 -6.60 12.58 -5.43
N ASP A 52 -6.71 12.39 -6.74
CA ASP A 52 -6.11 11.26 -7.45
C ASP A 52 -4.58 11.35 -7.47
N GLY A 53 -3.93 10.18 -7.52
CA GLY A 53 -2.47 10.04 -7.56
C GLY A 53 -1.90 9.36 -6.32
N VAL A 54 -0.61 9.57 -6.09
CA VAL A 54 0.11 9.02 -4.94
C VAL A 54 -0.25 9.81 -3.68
N LEU A 55 -0.73 9.10 -2.66
CA LEU A 55 -0.94 9.68 -1.34
C LEU A 55 0.40 10.05 -0.72
N PRO A 56 0.50 11.18 0.00
CA PRO A 56 1.71 11.58 0.69
C PRO A 56 1.92 10.76 1.98
N VAL A 57 1.97 9.43 1.85
CA VAL A 57 2.32 8.51 2.94
C VAL A 57 3.84 8.34 2.96
N SER A 58 4.49 8.75 4.04
CA SER A 58 5.91 8.49 4.24
C SER A 58 6.07 7.11 4.88
N ALA A 59 6.18 6.05 4.06
CA ALA A 59 6.16 4.67 4.53
C ALA A 59 7.45 3.93 4.13
N GLU A 60 8.46 4.00 5.00
CA GLU A 60 9.75 3.35 4.78
C GLU A 60 9.71 1.88 5.17
N VAL A 61 10.33 1.03 4.36
CA VAL A 61 10.50 -0.40 4.61
C VAL A 61 11.93 -0.68 5.04
N HIS A 62 12.08 -1.36 6.17
CA HIS A 62 13.38 -1.69 6.75
C HIS A 62 13.54 -3.20 6.97
N SER A 63 14.75 -3.72 6.77
CA SER A 63 15.13 -5.09 7.10
C SER A 63 16.46 -5.08 7.85
N ASN A 64 16.50 -5.71 9.03
CA ASN A 64 17.68 -5.70 9.92
C ASN A 64 18.25 -4.29 10.23
N GLY A 65 17.38 -3.27 10.22
CA GLY A 65 17.75 -1.87 10.45
C GLY A 65 18.27 -1.12 9.22
N GLU A 66 18.29 -1.76 8.05
CA GLU A 66 18.65 -1.13 6.78
C GLU A 66 17.39 -0.74 6.00
N TYR A 67 17.38 0.45 5.42
CA TYR A 67 16.35 0.90 4.49
C TYR A 67 16.45 0.10 3.19
N ILE A 68 15.35 -0.56 2.81
CA ILE A 68 15.29 -1.40 1.60
C ILE A 68 14.24 -0.91 0.59
N GLY A 69 13.53 0.16 0.90
CA GLY A 69 12.59 0.82 -0.01
C GLY A 69 11.46 1.51 0.72
N GLU A 70 10.41 1.85 -0.03
CA GLU A 70 9.22 2.51 0.49
C GLU A 70 7.94 1.97 -0.15
N LEU A 71 6.82 2.26 0.51
CA LEU A 71 5.49 1.92 0.01
C LEU A 71 4.77 3.18 -0.43
N LEU A 72 4.27 3.15 -1.66
CA LEU A 72 3.43 4.21 -2.22
C LEU A 72 2.01 3.70 -2.35
N LEU A 73 1.05 4.56 -2.00
CA LEU A 73 -0.37 4.24 -2.04
C LEU A 73 -1.04 5.13 -3.09
N TRP A 74 -1.73 4.50 -4.03
CA TRP A 74 -2.33 5.18 -5.16
C TRP A 74 -3.84 5.30 -4.99
N VAL A 75 -4.38 6.43 -5.42
CA VAL A 75 -5.81 6.73 -5.43
C VAL A 75 -6.27 7.09 -6.83
N ALA A 76 -7.45 6.58 -7.19
CA ALA A 76 -8.19 7.00 -8.38
C ALA A 76 -9.69 7.13 -8.08
N ASN A 77 -10.30 8.24 -8.47
CA ASN A 77 -11.70 8.58 -8.19
C ASN A 77 -12.06 8.44 -6.70
N GLY A 78 -11.17 8.90 -5.82
CA GLY A 78 -11.35 8.85 -4.36
C GLY A 78 -11.27 7.44 -3.76
N ARG A 79 -10.70 6.45 -4.46
CA ARG A 79 -10.59 5.05 -4.03
C ARG A 79 -9.16 4.56 -4.11
N LEU A 80 -8.79 3.65 -3.21
CA LEU A 80 -7.54 2.90 -3.32
C LEU A 80 -7.47 2.17 -4.66
N SER A 81 -6.41 2.41 -5.43
CA SER A 81 -6.23 1.86 -6.77
C SER A 81 -4.99 0.98 -6.91
N ALA A 82 -3.95 1.22 -6.14
CA ALA A 82 -2.77 0.37 -6.08
C ALA A 82 -1.99 0.56 -4.78
N ILE A 83 -1.19 -0.45 -4.44
CA ILE A 83 -0.06 -0.32 -3.53
C ILE A 83 1.20 -0.71 -4.29
N GLU A 84 2.20 0.15 -4.22
CA GLU A 84 3.48 -0.02 -4.89
C GLU A 84 4.57 -0.21 -3.85
N TYR A 85 5.46 -1.16 -4.10
CA TYR A 85 6.71 -1.28 -3.37
C TYR A 85 7.84 -0.74 -4.25
N ALA A 86 8.34 0.45 -3.92
CA ALA A 86 9.52 1.05 -4.53
C ALA A 86 10.78 0.61 -3.77
N TRP A 87 11.37 -0.52 -4.18
CA TRP A 87 12.55 -1.09 -3.53
C TRP A 87 13.85 -0.43 -4.02
N VAL A 88 14.91 -0.54 -3.22
CA VAL A 88 16.27 -0.07 -3.58
C VAL A 88 17.32 -1.19 -3.57
N THR A 89 16.90 -2.44 -3.31
CA THR A 89 17.76 -3.63 -3.34
C THR A 89 18.06 -4.10 -4.76
N ASP A 90 19.11 -4.91 -4.91
CA ASP A 90 19.49 -5.47 -6.22
C ASP A 90 18.41 -6.39 -6.80
N GLU A 91 17.78 -7.21 -5.96
CA GLU A 91 16.69 -8.11 -6.34
C GLU A 91 15.33 -7.52 -5.96
N PRO A 92 14.31 -7.64 -6.84
CA PRO A 92 12.98 -7.16 -6.55
C PRO A 92 12.27 -8.02 -5.49
N PRO A 93 11.47 -7.42 -4.60
CA PRO A 93 10.60 -8.17 -3.72
C PRO A 93 9.46 -8.83 -4.51
N HIS A 94 9.08 -10.04 -4.09
CA HIS A 94 7.95 -10.78 -4.69
C HIS A 94 6.64 -10.68 -3.89
N THR A 95 6.71 -10.10 -2.69
CA THR A 95 5.56 -9.89 -1.80
C THR A 95 5.71 -8.56 -1.09
N LEU A 96 4.59 -7.95 -0.70
CA LEU A 96 4.59 -6.81 0.20
C LEU A 96 5.25 -7.16 1.55
N PRO A 97 5.91 -6.20 2.22
CA PRO A 97 6.50 -6.42 3.53
C PRO A 97 5.39 -6.61 4.59
N PRO A 98 5.68 -7.30 5.71
CA PRO A 98 4.78 -7.26 6.86
C PRO A 98 4.72 -5.83 7.43
N ALA A 99 3.60 -5.45 8.04
CA ALA A 99 3.43 -4.13 8.66
C ALA A 99 4.51 -3.81 9.70
N THR A 100 5.09 -4.81 10.36
CA THR A 100 6.18 -4.65 11.34
C THR A 100 7.52 -4.23 10.74
N ALA A 101 7.70 -4.37 9.42
CA ALA A 101 8.89 -3.91 8.71
C ALA A 101 8.72 -2.47 8.18
N VAL A 102 7.56 -1.85 8.40
CA VAL A 102 7.21 -0.53 7.86
C VAL A 102 7.17 0.50 8.97
N THR A 103 7.87 1.61 8.76
CA THR A 103 7.80 2.80 9.63
C THR A 103 7.09 3.92 8.89
N THR A 104 6.04 4.48 9.50
CA THR A 104 5.38 5.67 8.97
C THR A 104 5.94 6.91 9.66
N GLN A 105 6.38 7.89 8.87
CA GLN A 105 6.78 9.20 9.37
C GLN A 105 5.64 10.20 9.16
N ARG A 106 5.37 11.03 10.16
CA ARG A 106 4.32 12.06 10.15
C ARG A 106 4.85 13.40 9.69
#